data_AF-A0AAD9ME84-F1
#
_entry.id   AF-A0AAD9ME84-F1
#
_cell.length_a   1.000
_cell.length_b   1.000
_cell.length_c   1.000
_cell.angle_alpha   90.00
_cell.angle_beta   90.00
_cell.angle_gamma   90.00
#
_symmetry.space_group_name_H-M   'P 1'
#
loop_
_entity.id
_entity.type
_entity.pdbx_description
1 polymer ?
#
loop_
_entity_poly.entity_id
_entity_poly.type
_entity_poly.pdbx_seq_one_letter_code
_entity_poly.pdbx_strand_id
1 'polypeptide(L)'
;MKVLTLNFLTCAVKACKSSADSFPLHPKDAELVHDDIELNPQLLVNVLPRIDWAALRTTSTELGFNELPENPPTAEELQGNEQMLKDLHNLLLETQVMEGKLVCASFRQHETFSRDYDWYHDEHVDIT
;
A
#
# COMPACT_ATOMS: atom_id res chain seq x y z
N MET A 1 -4.34 2.34 -10.74
CA MET A 1 -3.62 3.21 -9.77
C MET A 1 -2.17 2.75 -9.67
N LYS A 2 -1.18 3.63 -9.92
CA LYS A 2 0.24 3.24 -9.90
C LYS A 2 0.68 2.79 -8.50
N VAL A 3 1.60 1.83 -8.40
CA VAL A 3 2.16 1.39 -7.11
C VAL A 3 2.81 2.56 -6.38
N LEU A 4 3.48 3.49 -7.10
CA LEU A 4 4.02 4.72 -6.52
C LEU A 4 2.95 5.50 -5.72
N THR A 5 1.70 5.53 -6.19
CA THR A 5 0.61 6.25 -5.52
C THR A 5 0.31 5.66 -4.15
N LEU A 6 0.41 4.34 -3.98
CA LEU A 6 0.16 3.66 -2.69
C LEU A 6 1.11 4.15 -1.60
N ASN A 7 2.32 4.59 -1.97
CA ASN A 7 3.32 5.09 -1.05
C ASN A 7 3.02 6.50 -0.50
N PHE A 8 1.97 7.16 -1.01
CA PHE A 8 1.53 8.48 -0.55
C PHE A 8 0.06 8.50 -0.10
N LEU A 9 -0.64 7.37 -0.17
CA LEU A 9 -2.05 7.26 0.20
C LEU A 9 -2.20 6.78 1.64
N THR A 10 -2.93 7.57 2.43
CA THR A 10 -3.29 7.24 3.81
C THR A 10 -4.79 7.01 3.94
N CYS A 11 -5.21 6.36 5.04
CA CYS A 11 -6.62 6.13 5.32
C CYS A 11 -7.39 7.45 5.42
N ALA A 12 -8.47 7.57 4.63
CA ALA A 12 -9.33 8.76 4.62
C ALA A 12 -10.29 8.86 5.83
N VAL A 13 -10.42 7.79 6.62
CA VAL A 13 -11.33 7.78 7.78
C VAL A 13 -10.82 8.76 8.84
N LYS A 14 -11.69 9.67 9.26
CA LYS A 14 -11.34 10.78 10.18
C LYS A 14 -10.68 10.31 11.48
N ALA A 15 -11.13 9.17 12.02
CA ALA A 15 -10.57 8.58 13.23
C ALA A 15 -9.13 8.05 13.04
N CYS A 16 -8.74 7.69 11.82
CA CYS A 16 -7.41 7.18 11.50
C CYS A 16 -6.39 8.29 11.23
N LYS A 17 -6.80 9.54 10.98
CA LYS A 17 -5.93 10.61 10.46
C LYS A 17 -4.67 10.89 11.30
N SER A 18 -4.75 10.69 12.61
CA SER A 18 -3.61 10.86 13.54
C SER A 18 -2.93 9.55 13.93
N SER A 19 -3.42 8.41 13.44
CA SER A 19 -2.85 7.09 13.75
C SER A 19 -1.71 6.77 12.79
N ALA A 20 -0.63 6.21 13.34
CA ALA A 20 0.46 5.64 12.54
C ALA A 20 -0.06 4.50 11.65
N ASP A 21 -1.10 3.77 12.09
CA ASP A 21 -1.71 2.66 11.35
C ASP A 21 -2.56 3.11 10.14
N SER A 22 -2.66 4.41 9.88
CA SER A 22 -3.31 4.95 8.69
C SER A 22 -2.46 4.84 7.42
N PHE A 23 -1.19 4.49 7.57
CA PHE A 23 -0.22 4.32 6.49
C PHE A 23 0.81 3.23 6.84
N PRO A 24 1.19 2.36 5.90
CA PRO A 24 0.62 2.20 4.56
C PRO A 24 -0.77 1.59 4.57
N LEU A 25 -1.52 1.83 3.49
CA LEU A 25 -2.69 1.02 3.17
C LEU A 25 -2.26 -0.30 2.54
N HIS A 26 -2.97 -1.37 2.86
CA HIS A 26 -2.62 -2.73 2.46
C HIS A 26 -3.49 -3.21 1.30
N PRO A 27 -2.93 -3.44 0.09
CA PRO A 27 -3.66 -4.06 -1.01
C PRO A 27 -4.11 -5.48 -0.68
N LYS A 28 -5.34 -5.82 -1.10
CA LYS A 28 -5.94 -7.15 -1.02
C LYS A 28 -6.74 -7.43 -2.28
N ASP A 29 -6.72 -8.69 -2.71
CA ASP A 29 -7.40 -9.16 -3.92
C ASP A 29 -7.09 -8.26 -5.14
N ALA A 30 -5.82 -7.84 -5.25
CA ALA A 30 -5.40 -6.84 -6.22
C ALA A 30 -5.07 -7.48 -7.56
N GLU A 31 -5.76 -7.04 -8.61
CA GLU A 31 -5.42 -7.33 -9.99
C GLU A 31 -4.48 -6.26 -10.51
N LEU A 32 -3.32 -6.69 -11.01
CA LEU A 32 -2.29 -5.80 -11.51
C LEU A 32 -2.33 -5.75 -13.04
N VAL A 33 -2.09 -4.56 -13.57
CA VAL A 33 -1.70 -4.40 -14.97
C VAL A 33 -0.39 -3.64 -15.06
N HIS A 34 0.25 -3.79 -16.21
CA HIS A 34 1.54 -3.20 -16.50
C HIS A 34 1.40 -2.33 -17.77
N ASP A 35 1.79 -1.07 -17.67
CA ASP A 35 1.80 -0.14 -18.79
C ASP A 35 3.24 0.18 -19.20
N ASP A 36 3.50 0.18 -20.50
CA ASP A 36 4.78 0.64 -21.05
C ASP A 36 4.88 2.17 -20.91
N ILE A 37 5.84 2.65 -20.13
CA ILE A 37 6.09 4.08 -19.88
C ILE A 37 7.56 4.36 -20.13
N GLU A 38 7.85 5.45 -20.83
CA GLU A 38 9.23 5.86 -21.09
C GLU A 38 10.00 6.07 -19.76
N LEU A 39 11.15 5.40 -19.66
CA LEU A 39 12.07 5.48 -18.54
C LEU A 39 12.53 6.92 -18.32
N ASN A 40 12.26 7.48 -17.14
CA ASN A 40 12.78 8.79 -16.74
C ASN A 40 13.68 8.66 -15.50
N PRO A 41 15.01 8.50 -15.69
CA PRO A 41 15.97 8.38 -14.59
C PRO A 41 15.89 9.51 -13.58
N GLN A 42 15.71 10.75 -14.06
CA GLN A 42 15.72 11.94 -13.20
C GLN A 42 14.49 11.98 -12.29
N LEU A 43 13.33 11.52 -12.77
CA LEU A 43 12.12 11.41 -11.97
C LEU A 43 12.34 10.43 -10.80
N LEU A 44 12.92 9.27 -11.07
CA LEU A 44 13.21 8.26 -10.04
C LEU A 44 14.18 8.78 -8.98
N VAL A 45 15.28 9.40 -9.40
CA VAL A 45 16.25 9.99 -8.47
C VAL A 45 15.60 11.08 -7.60
N ASN A 46 14.69 11.87 -8.16
CA ASN A 46 14.03 12.95 -7.42
C ASN A 46 12.90 12.48 -6.49
N VAL A 47 12.22 11.37 -6.84
CA VAL A 47 11.11 10.84 -6.04
C VAL A 47 11.60 9.93 -4.92
N LEU A 48 12.73 9.23 -5.11
CA LEU A 48 13.27 8.26 -4.17
C LEU A 48 13.41 8.80 -2.73
N PRO A 49 13.90 10.03 -2.48
CA PRO A 49 14.00 10.58 -1.12
C PRO A 49 12.66 10.84 -0.43
N ARG A 50 11.55 10.84 -1.19
CA ARG A 50 10.19 11.05 -0.69
C ARG A 50 9.44 9.74 -0.45
N ILE A 51 9.97 8.63 -0.95
CA ILE A 51 9.36 7.32 -0.81
C ILE A 51 9.63 6.82 0.61
N ASP A 52 8.58 6.41 1.30
CA ASP A 52 8.73 5.58 2.50
C ASP A 52 9.10 4.16 2.05
N TRP A 53 10.39 3.85 2.17
CA TRP A 53 10.94 2.59 1.69
C TRP A 53 10.36 1.38 2.43
N ALA A 54 10.16 1.48 3.75
CA ALA A 54 9.60 0.38 4.54
C ALA A 54 8.15 0.07 4.13
N ALA A 55 7.34 1.10 3.87
CA ALA A 55 6.00 0.97 3.33
C ALA A 55 5.99 0.38 1.91
N LEU A 56 6.92 0.79 1.05
CA LEU A 56 7.05 0.23 -0.30
C LEU A 56 7.42 -1.26 -0.25
N ARG A 57 8.38 -1.65 0.60
CA ARG A 57 8.75 -3.06 0.81
C ARG A 57 7.53 -3.89 1.22
N THR A 58 6.77 -3.39 2.19
CA THR A 58 5.56 -4.06 2.69
C THR A 58 4.52 -4.24 1.60
N THR A 59 4.15 -3.16 0.91
CA THR A 59 3.11 -3.19 -0.13
C THR A 59 3.53 -3.99 -1.35
N SER A 60 4.82 -3.96 -1.73
CA SER A 60 5.35 -4.76 -2.85
C SER A 60 5.25 -6.25 -2.57
N THR A 61 5.63 -6.68 -1.36
CA THR A 61 5.49 -8.09 -0.94
C THR A 61 4.02 -8.52 -0.90
N GLU A 62 3.11 -7.66 -0.43
CA GLU A 62 1.67 -7.96 -0.42
C GLU A 62 1.06 -8.08 -1.82
N LEU A 63 1.63 -7.39 -2.81
CA LEU A 63 1.25 -7.49 -4.21
C LEU A 63 1.90 -8.68 -4.94
N GLY A 64 2.74 -9.46 -4.26
CA GLY A 64 3.38 -10.66 -4.81
C GLY A 64 4.72 -10.41 -5.52
N PHE A 65 5.32 -9.23 -5.36
CA PHE A 65 6.67 -8.96 -5.84
C PHE A 65 7.74 -9.55 -4.92
N ASN A 66 8.95 -9.70 -5.44
CA ASN A 66 10.11 -10.10 -4.65
C ASN A 66 10.43 -9.07 -3.56
N GLU A 67 11.02 -9.54 -2.47
CA GLU A 67 11.45 -8.67 -1.40
C GLU A 67 12.52 -7.69 -1.89
N LEU A 68 12.19 -6.40 -1.78
CA LEU A 68 13.11 -5.29 -2.04
C LEU A 68 14.20 -5.25 -0.95
N PRO A 69 15.41 -4.73 -1.28
CA PRO A 69 16.52 -4.65 -0.34
C PRO A 69 16.16 -3.85 0.91
N GLU A 70 16.87 -4.10 2.01
CA GLU A 70 16.55 -3.51 3.32
C GLU A 70 16.55 -1.98 3.30
N ASN A 71 17.55 -1.40 2.64
CA ASN A 71 17.74 0.04 2.52
C ASN A 71 17.44 0.50 1.09
N PRO A 72 16.91 1.73 0.90
CA PRO A 72 16.78 2.32 -0.41
C PRO A 72 18.17 2.51 -1.04
N PRO A 73 18.33 2.34 -2.35
CA PRO A 73 19.59 2.67 -3.02
C PRO A 73 19.87 4.17 -2.91
N THR A 74 21.14 4.54 -2.94
CA THR A 74 21.56 5.94 -3.09
C THR A 74 21.32 6.43 -4.51
N ALA A 75 21.29 7.74 -4.71
CA ALA A 75 21.16 8.33 -6.04
C ALA A 75 22.30 7.91 -6.98
N GLU A 76 23.52 7.78 -6.45
CA GLU A 76 24.71 7.37 -7.18
C GLU A 76 24.63 5.89 -7.60
N GLU A 77 24.19 5.01 -6.71
CA GLU A 77 23.94 3.61 -7.02
C GLU A 77 22.86 3.44 -8.08
N LEU A 78 21.77 4.22 -7.98
CA LEU A 78 20.67 4.17 -8.94
C LEU A 78 21.10 4.66 -10.33
N GLN A 79 21.93 5.71 -10.41
CA GLN A 79 22.47 6.21 -11.67
C GLN A 79 23.54 5.29 -12.27
N GLY A 80 24.33 4.62 -11.42
CA GLY A 80 25.38 3.69 -11.83
C GLY A 80 24.86 2.28 -12.20
N ASN A 81 23.60 1.98 -11.91
CA ASN A 81 23.01 0.66 -12.13
C ASN A 81 21.70 0.74 -12.93
N GLU A 82 21.82 0.59 -14.26
CA GLU A 82 20.69 0.67 -15.19
C GLU A 82 19.61 -0.39 -14.90
N GLN A 83 20.00 -1.60 -14.47
CA GLN A 83 19.05 -2.66 -14.17
C GLN A 83 18.20 -2.32 -12.95
N MET A 84 18.82 -1.85 -11.87
CA MET A 84 18.11 -1.40 -10.66
C MET A 84 17.16 -0.25 -10.98
N LEU A 85 17.57 0.67 -11.85
CA LEU A 85 16.75 1.78 -12.29
C LEU A 85 15.52 1.31 -13.07
N LYS A 86 15.70 0.36 -14.00
CA LYS A 86 14.59 -0.29 -14.72
C LYS A 86 13.66 -1.04 -13.78
N ASP A 87 14.20 -1.81 -12.84
CA ASP A 87 13.37 -2.57 -11.89
C ASP A 87 12.49 -1.65 -11.03
N LEU A 88 13.05 -0.53 -10.55
CA LEU A 88 12.28 0.47 -9.80
C LEU A 88 11.27 1.22 -10.68
N HIS A 89 11.62 1.54 -11.93
CA HIS A 89 10.69 2.13 -12.89
C HIS A 89 9.49 1.21 -13.12
N ASN A 90 9.75 -0.07 -13.40
CA ASN A 90 8.73 -1.06 -13.70
C ASN A 90 7.78 -1.24 -12.49
N LEU A 91 8.34 -1.30 -11.29
CA LEU A 91 7.56 -1.41 -10.06
C LEU A 91 6.73 -0.13 -9.80
N LEU A 92 7.36 1.03 -9.80
CA LEU A 92 6.72 2.27 -9.30
C LEU A 92 5.80 2.92 -10.33
N LEU A 93 6.19 2.92 -11.60
CA LEU A 93 5.56 3.71 -12.66
C LEU A 93 4.77 2.84 -13.65
N GLU A 94 5.29 1.69 -14.03
CA GLU A 94 4.62 0.83 -15.03
C GLU A 94 3.54 -0.04 -14.40
N THR A 95 3.77 -0.54 -13.18
CA THR A 95 2.82 -1.38 -12.46
C THR A 95 1.68 -0.56 -11.84
N GLN A 96 0.47 -1.05 -12.04
CA GLN A 96 -0.72 -0.46 -11.45
C GLN A 96 -1.74 -1.49 -10.97
N VAL A 97 -2.42 -1.15 -9.88
CA VAL A 97 -3.61 -1.87 -9.41
C VAL A 97 -4.79 -1.43 -10.26
N MET A 98 -5.37 -2.36 -11.02
CA MET A 98 -6.60 -2.15 -11.81
C MET A 98 -7.84 -2.33 -10.95
N GLU A 99 -7.93 -3.47 -10.26
CA GLU A 99 -8.99 -3.80 -9.32
C GLU A 99 -8.39 -4.28 -8.01
N GLY A 100 -9.14 -4.13 -6.92
CA GLY A 100 -8.70 -4.58 -5.59
C GLY A 100 -9.22 -3.68 -4.47
N LYS A 101 -8.84 -4.03 -3.25
CA LYS A 101 -9.20 -3.30 -2.02
C LYS A 101 -7.96 -2.79 -1.32
N LEU A 102 -8.08 -1.62 -0.69
CA LEU A 102 -7.07 -1.06 0.20
C LEU A 102 -7.57 -1.12 1.63
N VAL A 103 -6.88 -1.87 2.48
CA VAL A 103 -7.24 -2.09 3.88
C VAL A 103 -6.33 -1.26 4.78
N CYS A 104 -6.93 -0.43 5.63
CA CYS A 104 -6.21 0.31 6.66
C CYS A 104 -5.78 -0.63 7.80
N ALA A 105 -4.55 -0.51 8.29
CA ALA A 105 -4.09 -1.33 9.41
C ALA A 105 -4.91 -1.08 10.69
N SER A 106 -5.41 0.14 10.89
CA SER A 106 -6.29 0.45 12.03
C SER A 106 -7.60 -0.34 12.01
N PHE A 107 -8.17 -0.62 10.83
CA PHE A 107 -9.45 -1.35 10.73
C PHE A 107 -9.30 -2.84 10.98
N ARG A 108 -8.11 -3.43 10.79
CA ARG A 108 -7.84 -4.80 11.21
C ARG A 108 -7.91 -4.99 12.73
N GLN A 109 -7.73 -3.93 13.54
CA GLN A 109 -8.00 -4.01 14.98
C GLN A 109 -9.50 -3.98 15.32
N HIS A 110 -10.36 -3.48 14.43
CA HIS A 110 -11.81 -3.41 14.66
C HIS A 110 -12.57 -4.66 14.14
N GLU A 111 -11.98 -5.44 13.23
CA GLU A 111 -12.64 -6.61 12.62
C GLU A 111 -12.40 -7.94 13.33
N THR A 112 -11.52 -8.01 14.34
CA THR A 112 -11.52 -9.16 15.29
C THR A 112 -12.55 -8.94 16.40
N PHE A 113 -13.83 -8.88 16.02
CA PHE A 113 -14.89 -9.37 16.89
C PHE A 113 -15.26 -10.74 16.33
N SER A 114 -14.75 -11.82 16.92
CA SER A 114 -15.28 -13.14 16.62
C SER A 114 -16.79 -13.06 16.86
N ARG A 115 -17.58 -13.47 15.87
CA ARG A 115 -19.02 -13.73 16.03
C ARG A 115 -19.22 -14.58 17.28
N ASP A 116 -19.67 -13.95 18.35
CA ASP A 116 -20.40 -14.57 19.46
C ASP A 116 -21.29 -13.57 20.21
N TYR A 117 -21.68 -12.44 19.61
CA TYR A 117 -22.79 -11.67 20.16
C TYR A 117 -23.71 -11.14 19.06
N ASP A 118 -24.85 -11.84 18.96
CA ASP A 118 -26.08 -11.44 18.28
C ASP A 118 -26.49 -10.03 18.70
N TRP A 119 -26.76 -9.18 17.70
CA TRP A 119 -27.48 -7.94 17.91
C TRP A 119 -28.49 -7.77 16.77
N TYR A 120 -29.57 -8.55 16.82
CA TYR A 120 -30.86 -8.21 16.20
C TYR A 120 -31.99 -9.12 16.72
N HIS A 121 -33.12 -8.49 17.08
CA HIS A 121 -34.40 -9.02 17.59
C HIS A 121 -34.41 -9.24 19.12
N ASP A 122 -35.38 -8.78 19.90
CA ASP A 122 -36.75 -8.39 19.57
C ASP A 122 -37.30 -7.46 20.67
N GLU A 123 -38.18 -6.55 20.28
CA GLU A 123 -39.13 -5.92 21.19
C GLU A 123 -39.99 -7.04 21.81
N HIS A 124 -40.15 -7.08 23.13
CA HIS A 124 -41.48 -7.26 23.74
C HIS A 124 -41.43 -7.13 25.28
N VAL A 125 -42.21 -6.14 25.70
CA VAL A 125 -42.92 -5.95 26.98
C VAL A 125 -43.44 -7.24 27.60
N ASP A 126 -43.30 -7.39 28.92
CA ASP A 126 -44.32 -7.79 29.91
C ASP A 126 -43.66 -7.87 31.30
N ILE A 127 -43.82 -6.88 32.18
CA ILE A 127 -44.83 -6.79 33.26
C ILE A 127 -45.35 -8.15 33.76
N THR A 128 -44.79 -8.64 34.87
CA THR A 128 -45.55 -9.10 36.06
C THR A 128 -44.68 -9.04 37.29
#